data_AF-A0A821FVT7-F1
#
_entry.id   AF-A0A821FVT7-F1
#
_cell.length_a   1.000
_cell.length_b   1.000
_cell.length_c   1.000
_cell.angle_alpha   90.00
_cell.angle_beta   90.00
_cell.angle_gamma   90.00
#
_symmetry.space_group_name_H-M   'P 1'
#
loop_
_entity.id
_entity.type
_entity.pdbx_description
1 polymer ?
#
loop_
_entity_poly.entity_id
_entity_poly.type
_entity_poly.pdbx_seq_one_letter_code
_entity_poly.pdbx_strand_id
1 'polypeptide(L)' 'YYLGKTYQDLKSTDLLVIPTTMAKNVHQLVERYRSLLQPLVTEQAENNCLCLCPDLWNDEYRKANYLDLTANYFYK' A
#
# COMPACT_ATOMS: atom_id res chain seq x y z
N TYR A 1 -17.58 27.69 16.84
CA TYR A 1 -17.46 26.35 17.45
C TYR A 1 -17.67 25.31 16.35
N TYR A 2 -17.01 24.14 16.42
CA TYR A 2 -17.03 23.03 15.44
C TYR A 2 -15.92 22.97 14.37
N LEU A 3 -14.66 23.14 14.78
CA LEU A 3 -13.50 22.61 14.04
C LEU A 3 -12.68 21.57 14.84
N GLY A 4 -13.10 21.27 16.08
CA GLY A 4 -12.36 20.41 17.02
C GLY A 4 -12.98 19.05 17.32
N LYS A 5 -13.93 18.55 16.52
CA LYS A 5 -14.59 17.24 16.77
C LYS A 5 -14.14 16.09 15.86
N THR A 6 -13.39 16.37 14.80
CA THR A 6 -12.96 15.34 13.84
C THR A 6 -11.57 14.77 14.13
N TYR A 7 -10.79 15.44 14.98
CA TYR A 7 -9.47 14.99 15.41
C TYR A 7 -9.54 14.75 16.91
N GLN A 8 -9.83 13.50 17.30
CA GLN A 8 -9.59 13.02 18.67
C GLN A 8 -8.15 13.37 19.07
N ASP A 9 -7.98 13.72 20.35
CA ASP A 9 -6.76 14.18 21.01
C ASP A 9 -5.47 13.58 20.42
N LEU A 10 -4.87 14.30 19.47
CA LEU A 10 -3.52 14.00 18.97
C LEU A 10 -2.54 14.32 20.11
N LYS A 11 -1.94 13.28 20.68
CA LYS A 11 -0.94 13.44 21.73
C LYS A 11 0.35 13.94 21.08
N SER A 12 1.15 14.71 21.81
CA SER A 12 2.46 15.18 21.32
C SER A 12 3.41 14.03 20.89
N THR A 13 3.17 12.82 21.41
CA THR A 13 3.85 11.59 21.00
C THR A 13 3.46 11.10 19.60
N ASP A 14 2.27 11.46 19.09
CA ASP A 14 1.82 11.14 17.74
C ASP A 14 2.46 12.07 16.69
N LEU A 15 2.99 13.22 17.13
CA LEU A 15 3.74 14.16 16.28
C LEU A 15 5.22 13.77 16.15
N LEU A 16 5.76 13.05 17.13
CA LEU A 16 7.13 12.54 17.13
C LEU A 16 7.16 11.11 16.56
N VAL A 17 6.77 10.98 15.29
CA VAL A 17 6.77 9.67 14.63
C VAL A 17 8.21 9.24 14.36
N ILE A 18 8.76 8.45 15.29
CA ILE A 18 10.05 7.79 15.13
C ILE A 18 9.96 6.88 13.88
N PRO A 19 11.04 6.71 13.09
CA PRO A 19 11.02 5.86 11.89
C PRO A 19 10.43 4.45 12.11
N THR A 20 10.57 3.91 13.32
CA THR A 20 9.98 2.63 13.73
C THR A 20 8.45 2.67 13.83
N THR A 21 7.85 3.76 14.30
CA THR A 21 6.40 3.96 14.36
C THR A 21 5.83 4.17 12.96
N MET A 22 6.51 4.93 12.09
CA MET A 22 6.10 5.07 10.68
C MET A 22 6.10 3.71 9.98
N ALA A 23 7.18 2.93 10.11
CA ALA A 23 7.27 1.60 9.51
C ALA A 23 6.16 0.66 10.00
N LYS A 24 5.87 0.66 11.31
CA LYS A 24 4.77 -0.12 11.90
C LYS A 24 3.41 0.29 11.33
N ASN A 25 3.12 1.58 11.26
CA ASN A 25 1.85 2.08 10.74
C ASN A 25 1.69 1.75 9.24
N VAL A 26 2.76 1.89 8.46
CA VAL A 26 2.78 1.51 7.04
C VAL A 26 2.53 0.00 6.90
N HIS A 27 3.16 -0.85 7.71
CA HIS A 27 2.90 -2.29 7.68
C HIS A 27 1.45 -2.63 8.03
N GLN A 28 0.88 -2.03 9.07
CA GLN A 28 -0.53 -2.25 9.44
C GLN A 28 -1.48 -1.82 8.32
N LEU A 29 -1.21 -0.69 7.66
CA LEU A 29 -1.97 -0.24 6.51
C LEU A 29 -1.87 -1.24 5.35
N VAL A 30 -0.66 -1.70 5.01
CA VAL A 30 -0.44 -2.68 3.94
C VAL A 30 -1.22 -3.97 4.20
N GLU A 31 -1.16 -4.53 5.40
CA GLU A 31 -1.91 -5.76 5.72
C GLU A 31 -3.42 -5.55 5.64
N ARG A 32 -3.92 -4.39 6.06
CA ARG A 32 -5.34 -4.05 5.95
C ARG A 32 -5.78 -3.90 4.48
N TYR A 33 -4.98 -3.26 3.65
CA TYR A 33 -5.29 -3.16 2.22
C TYR A 33 -5.20 -4.51 1.53
N ARG A 34 -4.22 -5.35 1.91
CA ARG A 34 -4.09 -6.71 1.36
C ARG A 34 -5.32 -7.55 1.67
N SER A 35 -5.82 -7.56 2.91
CA SER A 35 -7.01 -8.34 3.25
C SER A 35 -8.27 -7.86 2.53
N LEU A 36 -8.38 -6.56 2.24
CA LEU A 36 -9.49 -5.99 1.46
C LEU A 36 -9.40 -6.30 -0.03
N LEU A 37 -8.19 -6.19 -0.62
CA LEU A 37 -7.96 -6.35 -2.06
C LEU A 37 -7.81 -7.81 -2.48
N GLN A 38 -7.34 -8.70 -1.60
CA GLN A 38 -7.12 -10.11 -1.91
C GLN A 38 -8.35 -10.80 -2.53
N PRO A 39 -9.56 -10.76 -1.94
CA PRO A 39 -10.71 -11.42 -2.55
C PRO A 39 -11.04 -10.84 -3.95
N LEU A 40 -10.94 -9.52 -4.12
CA LEU A 40 -11.19 -8.84 -5.39
C LEU A 40 -10.19 -9.28 -6.46
N VAL A 41 -8.90 -9.28 -6.13
CA VAL A 41 -7.84 -9.69 -7.07
C VAL A 41 -7.99 -11.17 -7.44
N THR A 42 -8.29 -12.05 -6.47
CA THR A 42 -8.51 -13.48 -6.73
C THR A 42 -9.71 -13.71 -7.64
N GLU A 43 -10.84 -13.04 -7.39
CA GLU A 43 -12.03 -13.12 -8.24
C GLU A 43 -11.72 -12.68 -9.69
N GLN A 44 -11.00 -11.57 -9.85
CA GLN A 44 -10.62 -11.10 -11.19
C GLN A 44 -9.62 -12.03 -11.88
N ALA A 45 -8.73 -12.69 -11.12
CA ALA A 45 -7.82 -13.70 -11.65
C ALA A 45 -8.59 -14.94 -12.14
N GLU A 46 -9.53 -15.46 -11.34
CA GLU A 46 -10.37 -16.61 -11.71
C GLU A 46 -11.23 -16.34 -12.95
N ASN A 47 -11.68 -15.09 -13.12
CA ASN A 47 -12.44 -14.65 -14.28
C ASN A 47 -11.58 -14.30 -15.51
N ASN A 48 -10.25 -14.47 -15.45
CA ASN A 48 -9.31 -14.05 -16.50
C ASN A 48 -9.38 -12.54 -16.85
N CYS A 49 -9.75 -11.72 -15.88
CA CYS A 49 -9.87 -10.25 -15.99
C CYS A 49 -8.68 -9.52 -15.35
N LEU A 50 -7.66 -10.25 -14.91
CA LEU A 50 -6.45 -9.72 -14.30
C LEU A 50 -5.29 -9.71 -15.30
N CYS A 51 -4.64 -8.56 -15.45
CA CYS A 51 -3.41 -8.41 -16.22
C CYS A 51 -2.26 -8.03 -15.28
N LEU A 52 -1.12 -8.70 -15.42
CA LEU A 52 0.11 -8.35 -14.71
C LEU A 52 1.07 -7.66 -15.70
N CYS A 53 1.53 -6.47 -15.35
CA CYS A 53 2.48 -5.69 -16.11
C CYS A 53 3.84 -5.71 -15.38
N PRO A 54 4.79 -6.55 -15.82
CA PRO A 54 6.13 -6.53 -15.30
C PRO A 54 6.92 -5.35 -15.91
N ASP A 55 7.67 -4.66 -15.06
CA ASP A 55 8.66 -3.67 -15.48
C ASP A 55 10.01 -4.05 -14.88
N LEU A 56 11.03 -4.15 -15.74
CA LEU A 56 12.38 -4.56 -15.35
C LEU A 56 13.34 -3.44 -15.69
N TRP A 57 14.10 -3.01 -14.69
CA TRP A 57 15.09 -1.98 -14.89
C TRP A 57 16.31 -2.24 -14.02
N ASN A 58 17.45 -1.75 -14.50
CA ASN A 58 18.72 -1.83 -13.80
C ASN A 58 19.07 -0.44 -13.26
N ASP A 59 19.39 -0.37 -11.98
CA ASP A 59 19.98 0.80 -11.36
C ASP A 59 21.50 0.65 -11.35
N GLU A 60 22.17 1.31 -12.29
CA GLU A 60 23.61 1.26 -12.44
C GLU A 60 24.36 1.84 -11.23
N TYR A 61 23.77 2.82 -10.54
CA TYR A 61 24.37 3.45 -9.36
C TYR A 61 24.30 2.53 -8.14
N ARG A 62 23.14 1.90 -7.92
CA ARG A 62 22.93 0.95 -6.82
C ARG A 62 23.44 -0.46 -7.13
N LYS A 63 23.84 -0.72 -8.39
CA LYS A 63 24.24 -2.03 -8.91
C LYS A 63 23.18 -3.10 -8.61
N ALA A 64 21.91 -2.73 -8.76
CA ALA A 64 20.77 -3.56 -8.44
C ALA A 64 19.85 -3.68 -9.65
N ASN A 65 19.24 -4.86 -9.81
CA ASN A 65 18.15 -5.06 -10.76
C ASN A 65 16.83 -5.01 -9.98
N TYR A 66 15.87 -4.27 -10.52
CA TYR A 66 14.53 -4.15 -9.98
C TYR A 66 13.54 -4.84 -10.92
N LEU A 67 12.57 -5.53 -10.32
CA LEU A 67 11.41 -6.09 -11.00
C LEU A 67 10.18 -5.56 -10.29
N ASP A 68 9.47 -4.67 -10.97
CA ASP A 68 8.19 -4.16 -10.52
C ASP A 68 7.07 -4.96 -11.18
N LEU A 69 6.05 -5.31 -10.40
CA LEU A 69 4.89 -6.07 -10.87
C LEU A 69 3.62 -5.28 -10.53
N THR A 70 2.92 -4.81 -11.56
CA THR A 70 1.65 -4.10 -11.37
C THR A 70 0.48 -4.96 -11.81
N ALA A 71 -0.51 -5.13 -10.92
CA ALA A 71 -1.74 -5.84 -11.19
C ALA A 71 -2.85 -4.86 -11.63
N ASN A 72 -3.37 -5.04 -12.84
CA ASN A 72 -4.41 -4.22 -13.44
C ASN A 72 -5.65 -5.07 -13.71
N TYR A 73 -6.81 -4.61 -13.27
CA TYR A 73 -8.11 -5.23 -13.55
C TYR A 73 -9.18 -4.14 -13.66
N PHE A 74 -10.24 -4.40 -14.43
CA PHE A 74 -11.39 -3.50 -14.53
C PHE A 74 -12.49 -3.96 -13.59
N TYR A 75 -12.84 -3.11 -12.63
CA TYR A 75 -14.01 -3.30 -11.78
C TYR A 75 -15.22 -2.61 -12.42
N LYS A 76 -16.33 -3.34 -12.60
CA LYS A 76 -17.59 -2.81 -13.16
C LYS A 76 -18.49 -2.25 -12.07
#